data_AF-U7Q8R8-F1
#
_entry.id   AF-U7Q8R8-F1
#
_cell.length_a   1.000
_cell.length_b   1.000
_cell.length_c   1.000
_cell.angle_alpha   90.00
_cell.angle_beta   90.00
_cell.angle_gamma   90.00
#
_symmetry.space_group_name_H-M   'P 1'
#
loop_
_entity.id
_entity.type
_entity.pdbx_description
1 polymer ?
#
loop_
_entity_poly.entity_id
_entity_poly.type
_entity_poly.pdbx_seq_one_letter_code
_entity_poly.pdbx_strand_id
1 'polypeptide(L)'
;MRAASSAERDAKEAAFCTAPGSAWRALPAILVDVDALLAECCLGLAWLGSPRATAGEQRQYLSRISSQFSTLVTAAVNGSYTDAAFFLETCCSGRRRGNILLTSKETKTMPQKIQTRYRRRLRAVVQNRLTRFAKDMHSRGQTGKTVCDSTSAERIENSNGKWIRRDDYVDEVKTAMAMSRGRELPGTFNPLVVGDLFRDQCRNWGRLADECAESVLQSCFAAVAATLRHITVQDTAEKILQSRINPAMAALKKDMADATARLLVSNVTGHPVMYNHYLTETVQKVPNDRLRASLNNILRSYSHDDARRRLNTIDYMEAYYKVALKSFVDNVSVLVVERCLLSKLTGLFNSDTIYAIADDDIRHLAGENPEATAERARLVEKKTCLEACENELRRLDKHRVPATDEAEDGTSTTD
;
A
#
# COMPACT_ATOMS: atom_id res chain seq x y z
N MET A 1 -5.71 6.46 72.31
CA MET A 1 -4.38 7.06 72.04
C MET A 1 -4.58 8.50 71.58
N ARG A 2 -3.72 9.45 71.97
CA ARG A 2 -3.71 10.78 71.32
C ARG A 2 -3.02 10.62 69.97
N ALA A 3 -3.61 11.17 68.90
CA ALA A 3 -2.92 11.27 67.62
C ALA A 3 -1.82 12.34 67.73
N ALA A 4 -0.60 12.04 67.30
CA ALA A 4 0.44 13.05 67.16
C ALA A 4 -0.01 14.14 66.18
N SER A 5 0.21 15.40 66.56
CA SER A 5 -0.08 16.58 65.75
C SER A 5 0.72 16.59 64.44
N SER A 6 0.32 17.38 63.45
CA SER A 6 1.06 17.47 62.18
C SER A 6 2.53 17.82 62.43
N ALA A 7 2.78 18.89 63.19
CA ALA A 7 4.12 19.36 63.51
C ALA A 7 5.02 18.29 64.18
N GLU A 8 4.45 17.40 65.01
CA GLU A 8 5.20 16.27 65.60
C GLU A 8 5.53 15.15 64.59
N ARG A 9 4.82 15.07 63.47
CA ARG A 9 5.14 14.17 62.34
C ARG A 9 6.15 14.84 61.42
N ASP A 10 5.86 16.06 60.99
CA ASP A 10 6.68 16.87 60.10
C ASP A 10 8.10 17.06 60.66
N ALA A 11 8.24 17.26 61.98
CA ALA A 11 9.53 17.32 62.67
C ALA A 11 10.28 15.98 62.76
N LYS A 12 9.56 14.85 62.88
CA LYS A 12 10.18 13.51 62.88
C LYS A 12 10.64 13.09 61.50
N GLU A 13 9.88 13.46 60.47
CA GLU A 13 10.23 13.19 59.07
C GLU A 13 11.40 14.07 58.63
N ALA A 14 11.43 15.35 59.02
CA ALA A 14 12.63 16.19 58.88
C ALA A 14 13.86 15.57 59.57
N ALA A 15 13.73 15.18 60.85
CA ALA A 15 14.83 14.56 61.59
C ALA A 15 15.34 13.25 60.94
N PHE A 16 14.43 12.44 60.37
CA PHE A 16 14.78 11.24 59.61
C PHE A 16 15.54 11.57 58.32
N CYS A 17 15.08 12.57 57.55
CA CYS A 17 15.75 13.03 56.33
C CYS A 17 17.13 13.66 56.58
N THR A 18 17.39 14.19 57.79
CA THR A 18 18.68 14.80 58.18
C THR A 18 19.64 13.87 58.92
N ALA A 19 19.28 12.61 59.18
CA ALA A 19 20.15 11.69 59.91
C ALA A 19 21.42 11.30 59.09
N PRO A 20 22.39 10.56 59.67
CA PRO A 20 23.50 9.95 58.93
C PRO A 20 23.30 8.42 58.85
N GLY A 21 22.87 7.90 57.69
CA GLY A 21 22.47 6.48 57.59
C GLY A 21 21.70 6.07 56.32
N SER A 22 22.33 6.24 55.15
CA SER A 22 22.04 5.63 53.83
C SER A 22 20.64 5.63 53.20
N ALA A 23 19.52 5.51 53.92
CA ALA A 23 18.21 5.19 53.36
C ALA A 23 17.62 6.26 52.43
N TRP A 24 17.47 7.50 52.90
CA TRP A 24 16.93 8.62 52.10
C TRP A 24 17.85 9.03 50.94
N ARG A 25 19.14 8.64 50.94
CA ARG A 25 20.02 8.86 49.78
C ARG A 25 19.57 8.08 48.54
N ALA A 26 18.83 6.98 48.72
CA ALA A 26 18.23 6.22 47.62
C ALA A 26 16.88 6.79 47.14
N LEU A 27 16.23 7.69 47.90
CA LEU A 27 14.89 8.17 47.61
C LEU A 27 14.73 8.75 46.18
N PRO A 28 15.67 9.54 45.62
CA PRO A 28 15.56 10.04 44.25
C PRO A 28 15.62 8.94 43.18
N ALA A 29 16.35 7.85 43.42
CA ALA A 29 16.37 6.69 42.52
C ALA A 29 15.04 5.93 42.60
N ILE A 30 14.51 5.72 43.81
CA ILE A 30 13.21 5.08 44.03
C ILE A 30 12.08 5.90 43.38
N LEU A 31 12.12 7.23 43.42
CA LEU A 31 11.17 8.08 42.69
C LEU A 31 11.25 7.86 41.17
N VAL A 32 12.45 7.79 40.59
CA VAL A 32 12.62 7.52 39.15
C VAL A 32 12.10 6.13 38.78
N ASP A 33 12.33 5.11 39.61
CA ASP A 33 11.81 3.76 39.40
C ASP A 33 10.27 3.71 39.52
N VAL A 34 9.68 4.44 40.47
CA VAL A 34 8.22 4.57 40.62
C VAL A 34 7.59 5.33 39.45
N ASP A 35 8.17 6.46 39.03
CA ASP A 35 7.72 7.22 37.85
C ASP A 35 7.82 6.35 36.57
N ALA A 36 8.86 5.54 36.42
CA ALA A 36 9.01 4.60 35.31
C ALA A 36 7.97 3.45 35.33
N LEU A 37 7.69 2.88 36.51
CA LEU A 37 6.65 1.86 36.69
C LEU A 37 5.24 2.44 36.49
N LEU A 38 4.99 3.70 36.87
CA LEU A 38 3.76 4.43 36.58
C LEU A 38 3.58 4.68 35.09
N ALA A 39 4.65 5.07 34.39
CA ALA A 39 4.64 5.21 32.93
C ALA A 39 4.34 3.87 32.22
N GLU A 40 4.96 2.76 32.66
CA GLU A 40 4.65 1.40 32.17
C GLU A 40 3.17 1.06 32.39
N CYS A 41 2.63 1.28 33.59
CA CYS A 41 1.22 0.99 33.89
C CYS A 41 0.26 1.86 33.06
N CYS A 42 0.59 3.14 32.88
CA CYS A 42 -0.22 4.04 32.04
C CYS A 42 -0.21 3.63 30.57
N LEU A 43 0.94 3.16 30.03
CA LEU A 43 1.03 2.63 28.67
C LEU A 43 0.22 1.33 28.52
N GLY A 44 0.31 0.40 29.47
CA GLY A 44 -0.48 -0.83 29.48
C GLY A 44 -1.99 -0.58 29.55
N LEU A 45 -2.42 0.32 30.44
CA LEU A 45 -3.83 0.71 30.56
C LEU A 45 -4.33 1.46 29.31
N ALA A 46 -3.50 2.30 28.68
CA ALA A 46 -3.84 2.96 27.42
C ALA A 46 -4.04 1.96 26.26
N TRP A 47 -3.27 0.86 26.25
CA TRP A 47 -3.39 -0.19 25.24
C TRP A 47 -4.61 -1.09 25.44
N LEU A 48 -4.92 -1.47 26.68
CA LEU A 48 -6.14 -2.22 27.02
C LEU A 48 -7.42 -1.36 26.87
N GLY A 49 -7.28 -0.04 27.05
CA GLY A 49 -8.36 0.93 27.04
C GLY A 49 -9.34 0.78 28.20
N SER A 50 -10.39 1.60 28.22
CA SER A 50 -11.49 1.51 29.18
C SER A 50 -12.15 0.11 29.18
N PRO A 51 -12.73 -0.33 30.32
CA PRO A 51 -13.57 -1.52 30.39
C PRO A 51 -14.71 -1.49 29.35
N ARG A 52 -15.12 -2.67 28.87
CA ARG A 52 -16.16 -2.82 27.85
C ARG A 52 -17.15 -3.90 28.23
N ALA A 53 -17.81 -3.71 29.37
CA ALA A 53 -18.77 -4.68 29.93
C ALA A 53 -20.12 -4.64 29.20
N THR A 54 -20.55 -3.46 28.77
CA THR A 54 -21.82 -3.22 28.07
C THR A 54 -21.64 -3.19 26.55
N ALA A 55 -22.70 -3.54 25.83
CA ALA A 55 -22.69 -3.42 24.36
C ALA A 55 -22.56 -1.94 23.90
N GLY A 56 -22.99 -0.97 24.71
CA GLY A 56 -22.79 0.46 24.45
C GLY A 56 -21.31 0.86 24.44
N GLU A 57 -20.55 0.48 25.48
CA GLU A 57 -19.09 0.70 25.54
C GLU A 57 -18.36 -0.02 24.40
N GLN A 58 -18.78 -1.25 24.08
CA GLN A 58 -18.22 -2.04 22.97
C GLN A 58 -18.48 -1.37 21.61
N ARG A 59 -19.69 -0.83 21.36
CA ARG A 59 -20.01 -0.02 20.17
C ARG A 59 -19.17 1.26 20.11
N GLN A 60 -19.03 1.96 21.24
CA GLN A 60 -18.24 3.21 21.30
C GLN A 60 -16.74 2.94 21.02
N TYR A 61 -16.20 1.85 21.56
CA TYR A 61 -14.84 1.38 21.28
C TYR A 61 -14.65 1.07 19.79
N LEU A 62 -15.54 0.28 19.18
CA LEU A 62 -15.49 0.00 17.74
C LEU A 62 -15.64 1.28 16.89
N SER A 63 -16.47 2.23 17.30
CA SER A 63 -16.60 3.53 16.60
C SER A 63 -15.33 4.40 16.72
N ARG A 64 -14.61 4.35 17.85
CA ARG A 64 -13.29 4.98 17.96
C ARG A 64 -12.28 4.32 17.01
N ILE A 65 -12.32 2.99 16.91
CA ILE A 65 -11.48 2.22 15.99
C ILE A 65 -11.80 2.56 14.53
N SER A 66 -13.07 2.65 14.12
CA SER A 66 -13.43 3.02 12.73
C SER A 66 -12.94 4.41 12.37
N SER A 67 -13.06 5.39 13.28
CA SER A 67 -12.51 6.74 13.05
C SER A 67 -10.99 6.72 12.85
N GLN A 68 -10.24 5.96 13.67
CA GLN A 68 -8.79 5.82 13.53
C GLN A 68 -8.41 5.03 12.26
N PHE A 69 -9.17 3.98 11.93
CA PHE A 69 -9.02 3.18 10.71
C PHE A 69 -9.21 4.03 9.46
N SER A 70 -10.35 4.71 9.32
CA SER A 70 -10.64 5.56 8.17
C SER A 70 -9.61 6.68 8.03
N THR A 71 -9.11 7.24 9.14
CA THR A 71 -8.03 8.25 9.12
C THR A 71 -6.73 7.67 8.56
N LEU A 72 -6.22 6.56 9.11
CA LEU A 72 -4.95 5.95 8.68
C LEU A 72 -5.03 5.35 7.27
N VAL A 73 -6.16 4.74 6.89
CA VAL A 73 -6.37 4.22 5.53
C VAL A 73 -6.51 5.37 4.53
N THR A 74 -7.23 6.46 4.85
CA THR A 74 -7.28 7.65 3.97
C THR A 74 -5.89 8.24 3.79
N ALA A 75 -5.11 8.37 4.86
CA ALA A 75 -3.72 8.83 4.81
C ALA A 75 -2.85 7.91 3.93
N ALA A 76 -2.97 6.59 4.08
CA ALA A 76 -2.23 5.61 3.28
C ALA A 76 -2.64 5.60 1.79
N VAL A 77 -3.94 5.77 1.49
CA VAL A 77 -4.51 5.84 0.13
C VAL A 77 -4.16 7.15 -0.55
N ASN A 78 -4.11 8.28 0.16
CA ASN A 78 -3.74 9.58 -0.39
C ASN A 78 -2.21 9.81 -0.43
N GLY A 79 -1.43 8.96 0.25
CA GLY A 79 0.03 9.09 0.34
C GLY A 79 0.51 10.14 1.36
N SER A 80 -0.38 10.61 2.23
CA SER A 80 -0.07 11.57 3.29
C SER A 80 0.49 10.84 4.52
N TYR A 81 1.79 10.59 4.53
CA TYR A 81 2.45 9.79 5.57
C TYR A 81 2.86 10.63 6.80
N THR A 82 1.95 11.48 7.30
CA THR A 82 2.20 12.40 8.42
C THR A 82 2.26 11.69 9.78
N ASP A 83 1.48 10.62 9.96
CA ASP A 83 1.51 9.82 11.19
C ASP A 83 2.84 9.07 11.31
N ALA A 84 3.69 9.53 12.23
CA ALA A 84 5.00 8.92 12.46
C ALA A 84 4.94 7.58 13.21
N ALA A 85 3.93 7.37 14.07
CA ALA A 85 3.77 6.11 14.79
C ALA A 85 3.45 4.97 13.81
N PHE A 86 2.53 5.21 12.87
CA PHE A 86 2.15 4.25 11.85
C PHE A 86 3.12 4.20 10.66
N PHE A 87 3.48 5.32 10.02
CA PHE A 87 4.22 5.31 8.75
C PHE A 87 5.76 5.40 8.87
N LEU A 88 6.32 5.62 10.07
CA LEU A 88 7.75 5.76 10.31
C LEU A 88 8.29 4.82 11.40
N GLU A 89 7.57 4.60 12.50
CA GLU A 89 7.88 3.64 13.59
C GLU A 89 9.36 3.71 14.02
N THR A 90 9.69 4.74 14.81
CA THR A 90 11.03 5.31 14.97
C THR A 90 12.05 4.40 15.68
N CYS A 91 12.89 3.73 14.87
CA CYS A 91 14.11 3.05 15.34
C CYS A 91 15.34 3.27 14.43
N CYS A 92 15.26 4.16 13.43
CA CYS A 92 16.36 4.36 12.46
C CYS A 92 16.45 5.82 12.01
N SER A 93 17.38 6.58 12.59
CA SER A 93 17.94 7.76 11.90
C SER A 93 18.84 7.25 10.77
N GLY A 94 18.72 7.80 9.55
CA GLY A 94 19.60 7.41 8.45
C GLY A 94 19.10 7.64 7.04
N ARG A 95 19.56 8.75 6.43
CA ARG A 95 19.66 9.02 4.97
C ARG A 95 18.37 8.98 4.14
N ARG A 96 17.99 10.14 3.61
CA ARG A 96 17.15 10.23 2.39
C ARG A 96 17.81 9.43 1.26
N ARG A 97 17.07 8.52 0.63
CA ARG A 97 17.34 8.04 -0.75
C ARG A 97 16.15 8.43 -1.61
N GLY A 98 16.42 8.95 -2.81
CA GLY A 98 15.38 9.35 -3.78
C GLY A 98 14.61 8.15 -4.35
N ASN A 99 13.70 8.42 -5.28
CA ASN A 99 12.75 7.46 -5.85
C ASN A 99 13.42 6.25 -6.54
N ILE A 100 13.76 5.23 -5.76
CA ILE A 100 14.15 3.90 -6.26
C ILE A 100 12.87 3.11 -6.52
N LEU A 101 12.68 2.71 -7.79
CA LEU A 101 11.55 1.92 -8.23
C LEU A 101 11.71 0.45 -7.81
N LEU A 102 11.38 0.16 -6.55
CA LEU A 102 11.55 -1.16 -5.92
C LEU A 102 10.93 -2.30 -6.74
N THR A 103 11.78 -3.14 -7.35
CA THR A 103 11.36 -4.36 -8.04
C THR A 103 10.98 -5.46 -7.05
N SER A 104 10.25 -6.47 -7.52
CA SER A 104 9.85 -7.63 -6.69
C SER A 104 11.03 -8.49 -6.19
N LYS A 105 12.26 -8.28 -6.71
CA LYS A 105 13.47 -8.90 -6.16
C LYS A 105 13.99 -8.06 -4.98
N GLU A 106 14.14 -6.75 -5.16
CA GLU A 106 14.61 -5.82 -4.13
C GLU A 106 13.65 -5.75 -2.92
N THR A 107 12.33 -5.82 -3.13
CA THR A 107 11.37 -5.89 -2.01
C THR A 107 11.52 -7.15 -1.16
N LYS A 108 12.07 -8.24 -1.72
CA LYS A 108 12.29 -9.51 -1.00
C LYS A 108 13.64 -9.55 -0.27
N THR A 109 14.69 -8.92 -0.81
CA THR A 109 16.01 -8.84 -0.15
C THR A 109 16.08 -7.73 0.92
N MET A 110 15.13 -6.80 0.93
CA MET A 110 15.05 -5.70 1.89
C MET A 110 14.76 -6.19 3.33
N PRO A 111 15.40 -5.65 4.38
CA PRO A 111 15.16 -6.03 5.77
C PRO A 111 13.69 -5.92 6.22
N GLN A 112 13.23 -6.87 7.04
CA GLN A 112 11.82 -7.03 7.44
C GLN A 112 11.19 -5.76 8.05
N LYS A 113 11.94 -5.00 8.87
CA LYS A 113 11.48 -3.71 9.42
C LYS A 113 11.14 -2.70 8.30
N ILE A 114 11.94 -2.66 7.23
CA ILE A 114 11.70 -1.76 6.09
C ILE A 114 10.59 -2.31 5.19
N GLN A 115 10.47 -3.64 5.01
CA GLN A 115 9.31 -4.23 4.33
C GLN A 115 7.99 -3.86 5.02
N THR A 116 7.96 -3.87 6.36
CA THR A 116 6.78 -3.50 7.14
C THR A 116 6.40 -2.04 6.92
N ARG A 117 7.36 -1.10 7.06
CA ARG A 117 7.16 0.33 6.75
C ARG A 117 6.69 0.56 5.30
N TYR A 118 7.26 -0.15 4.33
CA TYR A 118 6.86 -0.05 2.93
C TYR A 118 5.42 -0.51 2.70
N ARG A 119 5.00 -1.63 3.33
CA ARG A 119 3.63 -2.19 3.20
C ARG A 119 2.55 -1.27 3.78
N ARG A 120 2.86 -0.46 4.80
CA ARG A 120 1.95 0.57 5.33
C ARG A 120 1.79 1.77 4.37
N ARG A 121 2.78 2.07 3.51
CA ARG A 121 2.77 3.22 2.57
C ARG A 121 2.02 2.90 1.27
N LEU A 122 0.72 2.65 1.39
CA LEU A 122 -0.09 2.02 0.34
C LEU A 122 0.00 2.73 -1.03
N ARG A 123 -0.21 4.05 -1.12
CA ARG A 123 -0.12 4.80 -2.39
C ARG A 123 1.22 4.59 -3.12
N ALA A 124 2.34 4.50 -2.38
CA ALA A 124 3.66 4.24 -2.97
C ALA A 124 3.79 2.78 -3.47
N VAL A 125 3.24 1.80 -2.73
CA VAL A 125 3.19 0.40 -3.18
C VAL A 125 2.35 0.27 -4.46
N VAL A 126 1.20 0.95 -4.53
CA VAL A 126 0.31 0.92 -5.70
C VAL A 126 0.98 1.59 -6.90
N GLN A 127 1.54 2.79 -6.76
CA GLN A 127 2.23 3.48 -7.86
C GLN A 127 3.41 2.66 -8.41
N ASN A 128 4.19 2.02 -7.54
CA ASN A 128 5.27 1.10 -7.97
C ASN A 128 4.73 -0.13 -8.72
N ARG A 129 3.59 -0.71 -8.30
CA ARG A 129 2.94 -1.83 -9.01
C ARG A 129 2.33 -1.41 -10.34
N LEU A 130 1.68 -0.25 -10.42
CA LEU A 130 1.14 0.29 -11.68
C LEU A 130 2.27 0.63 -12.67
N THR A 131 3.36 1.22 -12.19
CA THR A 131 4.56 1.50 -13.00
C THR A 131 5.20 0.20 -13.50
N ARG A 132 5.21 -0.86 -12.67
CA ARG A 132 5.62 -2.20 -13.12
C ARG A 132 4.65 -2.76 -14.16
N PHE A 133 3.34 -2.71 -13.91
CA PHE A 133 2.31 -3.20 -14.84
C PHE A 133 2.40 -2.51 -16.20
N ALA A 134 2.63 -1.20 -16.25
CA ALA A 134 2.89 -0.48 -17.50
C ALA A 134 4.11 -1.06 -18.25
N LYS A 135 5.22 -1.36 -17.55
CA LYS A 135 6.42 -1.99 -18.15
C LYS A 135 6.17 -3.45 -18.58
N ASP A 136 5.43 -4.21 -17.78
CA ASP A 136 5.02 -5.58 -18.11
C ASP A 136 4.09 -5.58 -19.35
N MET A 137 3.14 -4.66 -19.47
CA MET A 137 2.28 -4.48 -20.65
C MET A 137 3.06 -4.08 -21.91
N HIS A 138 4.01 -3.16 -21.81
CA HIS A 138 4.88 -2.78 -22.94
C HIS A 138 5.83 -3.91 -23.40
N SER A 139 6.14 -4.87 -22.54
CA SER A 139 7.14 -5.92 -22.81
C SER A 139 6.60 -7.35 -22.95
N ARG A 140 5.37 -7.61 -22.48
CA ARG A 140 4.68 -8.91 -22.50
C ARG A 140 3.24 -8.83 -23.02
N GLY A 141 2.71 -7.62 -23.28
CA GLY A 141 1.32 -7.44 -23.72
C GLY A 141 1.06 -7.87 -25.16
N GLN A 142 2.06 -7.79 -26.04
CA GLN A 142 2.00 -8.37 -27.38
C GLN A 142 2.17 -9.90 -27.33
N THR A 143 1.64 -10.60 -28.32
CA THR A 143 1.62 -12.06 -28.37
C THR A 143 2.72 -12.59 -29.29
N GLY A 144 3.94 -12.67 -28.76
CA GLY A 144 5.10 -13.34 -29.39
C GLY A 144 5.63 -12.74 -30.70
N LYS A 145 4.96 -11.72 -31.25
CA LYS A 145 5.18 -11.22 -32.61
C LYS A 145 5.24 -9.70 -32.61
N THR A 146 6.20 -9.14 -31.87
CA THR A 146 6.55 -7.73 -32.05
C THR A 146 7.23 -7.60 -33.42
N VAL A 147 6.54 -6.95 -34.35
CA VAL A 147 7.04 -6.68 -35.70
C VAL A 147 8.23 -5.73 -35.61
N CYS A 148 9.31 -6.05 -36.34
CA CYS A 148 10.48 -5.18 -36.42
C CYS A 148 11.03 -5.04 -37.85
N ASP A 149 11.32 -3.79 -38.21
CA ASP A 149 11.87 -3.39 -39.52
C ASP A 149 13.39 -3.63 -39.62
N SER A 150 14.12 -3.62 -38.49
CA SER A 150 15.58 -3.41 -38.47
C SER A 150 16.34 -4.15 -37.36
N THR A 151 15.81 -5.28 -36.88
CA THR A 151 16.49 -6.12 -35.86
C THR A 151 17.38 -7.17 -36.52
N SER A 152 18.62 -7.31 -36.05
CA SER A 152 19.56 -8.34 -36.53
C SER A 152 19.02 -9.75 -36.27
N ALA A 153 19.34 -10.71 -37.13
CA ALA A 153 18.88 -12.10 -37.01
C ALA A 153 19.16 -12.68 -35.62
N GLU A 154 20.38 -12.48 -35.10
CA GLU A 154 20.79 -12.86 -33.74
C GLU A 154 19.83 -12.38 -32.64
N ARG A 155 19.29 -11.16 -32.76
CA ARG A 155 18.35 -10.58 -31.79
C ARG A 155 16.92 -11.13 -31.95
N ILE A 156 16.57 -11.67 -33.11
CA ILE A 156 15.31 -12.39 -33.33
C ILE A 156 15.44 -13.80 -32.75
N GLU A 157 16.53 -14.51 -33.05
CA GLU A 157 16.83 -15.86 -32.54
C GLU A 157 16.93 -15.90 -31.01
N ASN A 158 17.74 -15.02 -30.42
CA ASN A 158 17.88 -14.90 -28.96
C ASN A 158 16.61 -14.38 -28.25
N SER A 159 15.53 -14.07 -28.97
CA SER A 159 14.28 -13.59 -28.38
C SER A 159 13.33 -14.68 -27.90
N ASN A 160 13.64 -15.95 -28.19
CA ASN A 160 12.80 -17.11 -27.89
C ASN A 160 11.38 -16.97 -28.49
N GLY A 161 11.29 -16.53 -29.75
CA GLY A 161 10.02 -16.33 -30.45
C GLY A 161 9.21 -15.14 -29.94
N LYS A 162 9.84 -13.96 -29.78
CA LYS A 162 9.18 -12.71 -29.34
C LYS A 162 9.16 -11.60 -30.40
N TRP A 163 10.19 -11.51 -31.24
CA TRP A 163 10.19 -10.61 -32.39
C TRP A 163 9.89 -11.42 -33.66
N ILE A 164 9.20 -10.80 -34.61
CA ILE A 164 9.06 -11.31 -35.98
C ILE A 164 9.59 -10.25 -36.94
N ARG A 165 10.34 -10.64 -37.96
CA ARG A 165 10.76 -9.71 -39.00
C ARG A 165 9.53 -9.28 -39.79
N ARG A 166 9.46 -8.01 -40.20
CA ARG A 166 8.27 -7.47 -40.85
C ARG A 166 7.82 -8.25 -42.08
N ASP A 167 8.77 -8.61 -42.94
CA ASP A 167 8.54 -9.39 -44.15
C ASP A 167 7.96 -10.79 -43.85
N ASP A 168 8.34 -11.41 -42.73
CA ASP A 168 7.89 -12.75 -42.37
C ASP A 168 6.43 -12.70 -41.87
N TYR A 169 6.06 -11.60 -41.18
CA TYR A 169 4.68 -11.32 -40.76
C TYR A 169 3.75 -10.92 -41.93
N VAL A 170 4.29 -10.54 -43.10
CA VAL A 170 3.49 -10.19 -44.28
C VAL A 170 2.64 -11.37 -44.79
N ASP A 171 3.05 -12.63 -44.58
CA ASP A 171 2.25 -13.80 -44.99
C ASP A 171 1.18 -14.21 -43.95
N GLU A 172 1.36 -13.91 -42.66
CA GLU A 172 0.26 -13.97 -41.69
C GLU A 172 -0.81 -12.92 -42.03
N VAL A 173 -0.38 -11.70 -42.34
CA VAL A 173 -1.25 -10.59 -42.74
C VAL A 173 -1.94 -10.87 -44.08
N LYS A 174 -1.24 -11.49 -45.05
CA LYS A 174 -1.83 -12.01 -46.30
C LYS A 174 -2.96 -13.01 -46.02
N THR A 175 -2.73 -13.91 -45.07
CA THR A 175 -3.72 -14.94 -44.68
C THR A 175 -4.93 -14.28 -44.00
N ALA A 176 -4.71 -13.39 -43.03
CA ALA A 176 -5.78 -12.64 -42.38
C ALA A 176 -6.57 -11.78 -43.38
N MET A 177 -5.90 -11.09 -44.30
CA MET A 177 -6.53 -10.31 -45.38
C MET A 177 -7.30 -11.19 -46.37
N ALA A 178 -6.90 -12.44 -46.59
CA ALA A 178 -7.63 -13.39 -47.43
C ALA A 178 -8.88 -13.95 -46.74
N MET A 179 -8.81 -14.18 -45.43
CA MET A 179 -9.96 -14.64 -44.61
C MET A 179 -10.97 -13.52 -44.34
N SER A 180 -10.51 -12.27 -44.22
CA SER A 180 -11.35 -11.11 -43.86
C SER A 180 -11.99 -10.40 -45.06
N ARG A 181 -12.02 -11.02 -46.24
CA ARG A 181 -12.58 -10.39 -47.46
C ARG A 181 -14.10 -10.27 -47.37
N GLY A 182 -14.63 -9.17 -47.86
CA GLY A 182 -16.05 -8.84 -47.83
C GLY A 182 -16.52 -8.27 -49.17
N ARG A 183 -17.07 -7.05 -49.14
CA ARG A 183 -17.60 -6.33 -50.32
C ARG A 183 -16.72 -5.15 -50.75
N GLU A 184 -15.45 -5.15 -50.34
CA GLU A 184 -14.49 -4.12 -50.71
C GLU A 184 -14.08 -4.21 -52.20
N LEU A 185 -13.75 -3.06 -52.79
CA LEU A 185 -13.36 -2.99 -54.20
C LEU A 185 -11.94 -3.55 -54.43
N PRO A 186 -11.64 -4.13 -55.61
CA PRO A 186 -10.27 -4.45 -56.02
C PRO A 186 -9.32 -3.26 -55.83
N GLY A 187 -8.10 -3.51 -55.35
CA GLY A 187 -7.14 -2.46 -54.98
C GLY A 187 -7.34 -1.86 -53.58
N THR A 188 -8.40 -2.22 -52.85
CA THR A 188 -8.60 -1.82 -51.43
C THR A 188 -8.38 -3.02 -50.47
N PHE A 189 -8.66 -2.85 -49.18
CA PHE A 189 -8.69 -3.93 -48.19
C PHE A 189 -9.80 -3.66 -47.16
N ASN A 190 -10.40 -4.71 -46.59
CA ASN A 190 -11.39 -4.56 -45.52
C ASN A 190 -10.72 -4.08 -44.21
N PRO A 191 -11.08 -2.91 -43.64
CA PRO A 191 -10.47 -2.41 -42.41
C PRO A 191 -10.62 -3.33 -41.19
N LEU A 192 -11.62 -4.22 -41.18
CA LEU A 192 -11.86 -5.15 -40.06
C LEU A 192 -10.65 -6.05 -39.75
N VAL A 193 -9.84 -6.39 -40.75
CA VAL A 193 -8.62 -7.20 -40.57
C VAL A 193 -7.63 -6.58 -39.56
N VAL A 194 -7.64 -5.25 -39.40
CA VAL A 194 -6.83 -4.53 -38.41
C VAL A 194 -7.29 -4.89 -36.99
N GLY A 195 -8.60 -5.05 -36.78
CA GLY A 195 -9.19 -5.49 -35.51
C GLY A 195 -8.91 -6.96 -35.21
N ASP A 196 -8.94 -7.83 -36.22
CA ASP A 196 -8.63 -9.25 -36.05
C ASP A 196 -7.14 -9.49 -35.71
N LEU A 197 -6.23 -8.83 -36.44
CA LEU A 197 -4.79 -8.86 -36.13
C LEU A 197 -4.48 -8.23 -34.76
N PHE A 198 -5.18 -7.16 -34.37
CA PHE A 198 -5.06 -6.56 -33.05
C PHE A 198 -5.54 -7.50 -31.94
N ARG A 199 -6.69 -8.17 -32.12
CA ARG A 199 -7.23 -9.17 -31.17
C ARG A 199 -6.20 -10.27 -30.88
N ASP A 200 -5.53 -10.75 -31.91
CA ASP A 200 -4.50 -11.78 -31.76
C ASP A 200 -3.21 -11.28 -31.08
N GLN A 201 -2.83 -10.02 -31.31
CA GLN A 201 -1.73 -9.40 -30.55
C GLN A 201 -2.08 -9.22 -29.07
N CYS A 202 -3.33 -8.90 -28.73
CA CYS A 202 -3.77 -8.55 -27.37
C CYS A 202 -4.10 -9.72 -26.44
N ARG A 203 -3.94 -10.98 -26.88
CA ARG A 203 -4.30 -12.19 -26.08
C ARG A 203 -3.69 -12.21 -24.67
N ASN A 204 -2.53 -11.58 -24.45
CA ASN A 204 -1.88 -11.48 -23.13
C ASN A 204 -2.48 -10.42 -22.17
N TRP A 205 -3.30 -9.47 -22.64
CA TRP A 205 -3.69 -8.29 -21.86
C TRP A 205 -4.49 -8.63 -20.60
N GLY A 206 -5.42 -9.59 -20.67
CA GLY A 206 -6.27 -9.96 -19.53
C GLY A 206 -5.46 -10.51 -18.37
N ARG A 207 -4.67 -11.56 -18.63
CA ARG A 207 -3.75 -12.15 -17.65
C ARG A 207 -2.83 -11.12 -16.99
N LEU A 208 -2.33 -10.13 -17.75
CA LEU A 208 -1.47 -9.07 -17.20
C LEU A 208 -2.24 -8.06 -16.33
N ALA A 209 -3.48 -7.73 -16.69
CA ALA A 209 -4.36 -6.89 -15.88
C ALA A 209 -4.77 -7.61 -14.59
N ASP A 210 -5.09 -8.90 -14.66
CA ASP A 210 -5.43 -9.73 -13.49
C ASP A 210 -4.22 -9.95 -12.56
N GLU A 211 -3.03 -10.21 -13.13
CA GLU A 211 -1.74 -10.21 -12.40
C GLU A 211 -1.52 -8.89 -11.65
N CYS A 212 -1.90 -7.75 -12.24
CA CYS A 212 -1.81 -6.45 -11.58
C CYS A 212 -2.86 -6.28 -10.48
N ALA A 213 -4.14 -6.52 -10.81
CA ALA A 213 -5.29 -6.35 -9.92
C ALA A 213 -5.13 -7.16 -8.63
N GLU A 214 -4.81 -8.45 -8.74
CA GLU A 214 -4.56 -9.34 -7.59
C GLU A 214 -3.37 -8.85 -6.75
N SER A 215 -2.27 -8.43 -7.40
CA SER A 215 -1.07 -7.96 -6.69
C SER A 215 -1.29 -6.65 -5.93
N VAL A 216 -2.16 -5.78 -6.46
CA VAL A 216 -2.60 -4.54 -5.79
C VAL A 216 -3.59 -4.86 -4.66
N LEU A 217 -4.59 -5.73 -4.89
CA LEU A 217 -5.56 -6.18 -3.89
C LEU A 217 -4.88 -6.78 -2.65
N GLN A 218 -3.93 -7.71 -2.84
CA GLN A 218 -3.13 -8.30 -1.76
C GLN A 218 -2.34 -7.25 -0.96
N SER A 219 -1.92 -6.15 -1.61
CA SER A 219 -1.21 -5.06 -0.95
C SER A 219 -2.14 -4.17 -0.13
N CYS A 220 -3.34 -3.91 -0.66
CA CYS A 220 -4.39 -3.19 0.06
C CYS A 220 -4.85 -3.98 1.29
N PHE A 221 -5.07 -5.28 1.15
CA PHE A 221 -5.37 -6.17 2.28
C PHE A 221 -4.26 -6.14 3.35
N ALA A 222 -2.99 -6.24 2.94
CA ALA A 222 -1.86 -6.18 3.87
C ALA A 222 -1.75 -4.83 4.60
N ALA A 223 -2.09 -3.71 3.93
CA ALA A 223 -2.12 -2.39 4.56
C ALA A 223 -3.31 -2.23 5.54
N VAL A 224 -4.50 -2.68 5.14
CA VAL A 224 -5.71 -2.69 5.99
C VAL A 224 -5.48 -3.54 7.25
N ALA A 225 -4.94 -4.75 7.11
CA ALA A 225 -4.63 -5.62 8.23
C ALA A 225 -3.50 -5.07 9.12
N ALA A 226 -2.48 -4.42 8.54
CA ALA A 226 -1.46 -3.72 9.32
C ALA A 226 -2.01 -2.50 10.07
N THR A 227 -3.06 -1.85 9.55
CA THR A 227 -3.75 -0.74 10.22
C THR A 227 -4.55 -1.23 11.42
N LEU A 228 -5.40 -2.26 11.23
CA LEU A 228 -6.22 -2.82 12.32
C LEU A 228 -5.36 -3.36 13.48
N ARG A 229 -4.27 -4.07 13.20
CA ARG A 229 -3.32 -4.57 14.22
C ARG A 229 -2.46 -3.48 14.88
N HIS A 230 -2.53 -2.23 14.42
CA HIS A 230 -1.86 -1.09 15.06
C HIS A 230 -2.81 -0.33 16.01
N ILE A 231 -4.11 -0.29 15.71
CA ILE A 231 -5.11 0.48 16.45
C ILE A 231 -6.01 -0.37 17.37
N THR A 232 -5.90 -1.71 17.33
CA THR A 232 -6.67 -2.65 18.16
C THR A 232 -5.78 -3.74 18.75
N VAL A 233 -6.27 -4.38 19.82
CA VAL A 233 -5.70 -5.63 20.32
C VAL A 233 -5.86 -6.75 19.28
N GLN A 234 -4.90 -7.67 19.24
CA GLN A 234 -4.74 -8.68 18.18
C GLN A 234 -5.99 -9.57 17.97
N ASP A 235 -6.70 -9.96 19.03
CA ASP A 235 -7.95 -10.73 18.94
C ASP A 235 -9.05 -9.96 18.18
N THR A 236 -9.34 -8.73 18.61
CA THR A 236 -10.27 -7.82 17.93
C THR A 236 -9.85 -7.56 16.47
N ALA A 237 -8.55 -7.44 16.21
CA ALA A 237 -8.03 -7.26 14.85
C ALA A 237 -8.40 -8.43 13.93
N GLU A 238 -8.12 -9.68 14.34
CA GLU A 238 -8.45 -10.86 13.53
C GLU A 238 -9.96 -11.08 13.42
N LYS A 239 -10.73 -10.82 14.48
CA LYS A 239 -12.21 -10.88 14.45
C LYS A 239 -12.81 -9.92 13.43
N ILE A 240 -12.37 -8.66 13.40
CA ILE A 240 -12.80 -7.67 12.39
C ILE A 240 -12.34 -8.08 10.98
N LEU A 241 -11.10 -8.57 10.85
CA LEU A 241 -10.56 -9.05 9.57
C LEU A 241 -11.38 -10.20 8.99
N GLN A 242 -11.71 -11.21 9.79
CA GLN A 242 -12.46 -12.39 9.35
C GLN A 242 -13.93 -12.06 9.03
N SER A 243 -14.61 -11.31 9.91
CA SER A 243 -16.06 -11.09 9.82
C SER A 243 -16.50 -9.97 8.87
N ARG A 244 -15.70 -8.91 8.69
CA ARG A 244 -16.08 -7.73 7.88
C ARG A 244 -15.13 -7.47 6.73
N ILE A 245 -13.82 -7.45 6.96
CA ILE A 245 -12.84 -7.11 5.91
C ILE A 245 -12.75 -8.21 4.84
N ASN A 246 -12.65 -9.49 5.22
CA ASN A 246 -12.49 -10.58 4.26
C ASN A 246 -13.68 -10.69 3.28
N PRO A 247 -14.96 -10.68 3.73
CA PRO A 247 -16.11 -10.64 2.82
C PRO A 247 -16.12 -9.40 1.92
N ALA A 248 -15.84 -8.22 2.47
CA ALA A 248 -15.83 -6.97 1.70
C ALA A 248 -14.71 -6.97 0.65
N MET A 249 -13.49 -7.43 0.98
CA MET A 249 -12.38 -7.55 0.04
C MET A 249 -12.63 -8.63 -1.03
N ALA A 250 -13.39 -9.67 -0.74
CA ALA A 250 -13.86 -10.63 -1.75
C ALA A 250 -14.88 -9.99 -2.72
N ALA A 251 -15.77 -9.13 -2.24
CA ALA A 251 -16.64 -8.33 -3.09
C ALA A 251 -15.84 -7.33 -3.96
N LEU A 252 -14.85 -6.64 -3.40
CA LEU A 252 -13.96 -5.76 -4.16
C LEU A 252 -13.17 -6.53 -5.24
N LYS A 253 -12.71 -7.75 -4.94
CA LYS A 253 -12.07 -8.63 -5.92
C LYS A 253 -12.98 -8.94 -7.12
N LYS A 254 -14.27 -9.20 -6.86
CA LYS A 254 -15.26 -9.42 -7.92
C LYS A 254 -15.49 -8.14 -8.73
N ASP A 255 -15.70 -7.00 -8.08
CA ASP A 255 -15.88 -5.70 -8.75
C ASP A 255 -14.71 -5.37 -9.69
N MET A 256 -13.48 -5.66 -9.25
CA MET A 256 -12.26 -5.50 -10.06
C MET A 256 -12.23 -6.45 -11.25
N ALA A 257 -12.51 -7.74 -11.06
CA ALA A 257 -12.54 -8.73 -12.13
C ALA A 257 -13.60 -8.39 -13.20
N ASP A 258 -14.81 -8.03 -12.76
CA ASP A 258 -15.90 -7.58 -13.63
C ASP A 258 -15.51 -6.29 -14.39
N ALA A 259 -14.74 -5.39 -13.77
CA ALA A 259 -14.22 -4.18 -14.42
C ALA A 259 -13.13 -4.48 -15.46
N THR A 260 -12.16 -5.34 -15.13
CA THR A 260 -11.15 -5.83 -16.09
C THR A 260 -11.81 -6.51 -17.28
N ALA A 261 -12.80 -7.40 -17.05
CA ALA A 261 -13.53 -8.09 -18.10
C ALA A 261 -14.25 -7.10 -19.05
N ARG A 262 -14.95 -6.08 -18.51
CA ARG A 262 -15.56 -5.01 -19.31
C ARG A 262 -14.53 -4.25 -20.16
N LEU A 263 -13.37 -3.93 -19.60
CA LEU A 263 -12.29 -3.25 -20.36
C LEU A 263 -11.71 -4.13 -21.47
N LEU A 264 -11.50 -5.42 -21.22
CA LEU A 264 -11.05 -6.37 -22.24
C LEU A 264 -12.07 -6.49 -23.37
N VAL A 265 -13.35 -6.70 -23.06
CA VAL A 265 -14.43 -6.78 -24.06
C VAL A 265 -14.48 -5.52 -24.91
N SER A 266 -14.46 -4.33 -24.29
CA SER A 266 -14.54 -3.04 -25.03
C SER A 266 -13.37 -2.83 -26.01
N ASN A 267 -12.16 -3.31 -25.69
CA ASN A 267 -10.99 -3.18 -26.57
C ASN A 267 -10.92 -4.30 -27.62
N VAL A 268 -11.28 -5.54 -27.27
CA VAL A 268 -11.02 -6.73 -28.08
C VAL A 268 -12.20 -7.12 -28.98
N THR A 269 -13.44 -6.80 -28.59
CA THR A 269 -14.66 -7.16 -29.36
C THR A 269 -15.30 -5.98 -30.08
N GLY A 270 -14.98 -4.74 -29.69
CA GLY A 270 -15.49 -3.53 -30.35
C GLY A 270 -14.96 -3.33 -31.77
N HIS A 271 -15.68 -2.55 -32.57
CA HIS A 271 -15.18 -2.08 -33.86
C HIS A 271 -14.01 -1.09 -33.62
N PRO A 272 -12.89 -1.16 -34.38
CA PRO A 272 -11.74 -0.27 -34.21
C PRO A 272 -12.00 1.24 -34.50
N VAL A 273 -12.64 1.94 -33.55
CA VAL A 273 -12.92 3.38 -33.63
C VAL A 273 -11.98 4.15 -32.70
N MET A 274 -11.03 4.90 -33.26
CA MET A 274 -10.19 5.83 -32.50
C MET A 274 -9.89 7.11 -33.28
N TYR A 275 -10.15 8.26 -32.64
CA TYR A 275 -9.87 9.61 -33.19
C TYR A 275 -8.54 10.20 -32.67
N ASN A 276 -7.60 9.35 -32.26
CA ASN A 276 -6.33 9.80 -31.68
C ASN A 276 -5.38 10.31 -32.78
N HIS A 277 -4.91 11.56 -32.66
CA HIS A 277 -4.05 12.20 -33.65
C HIS A 277 -2.76 11.41 -33.96
N TYR A 278 -2.22 10.64 -32.99
CA TYR A 278 -1.07 9.78 -33.21
C TYR A 278 -1.36 8.66 -34.22
N LEU A 279 -2.58 8.12 -34.26
CA LEU A 279 -2.98 7.12 -35.25
C LEU A 279 -2.98 7.73 -36.65
N THR A 280 -3.67 8.86 -36.83
CA THR A 280 -3.75 9.54 -38.14
C THR A 280 -2.39 10.04 -38.62
N GLU A 281 -1.56 10.61 -37.73
CA GLU A 281 -0.19 10.97 -38.06
C GLU A 281 0.64 9.76 -38.48
N THR A 282 0.66 8.69 -37.69
CA THR A 282 1.54 7.53 -37.95
C THR A 282 1.15 6.82 -39.24
N VAL A 283 -0.15 6.63 -39.46
CA VAL A 283 -0.72 6.02 -40.68
C VAL A 283 -0.42 6.85 -41.93
N GLN A 284 -0.31 8.18 -41.82
CA GLN A 284 0.10 9.03 -42.94
C GLN A 284 1.62 9.09 -43.11
N LYS A 285 2.39 9.21 -42.01
CA LYS A 285 3.84 9.40 -42.04
C LYS A 285 4.57 8.15 -42.53
N VAL A 286 4.43 7.02 -41.85
CA VAL A 286 5.30 5.85 -42.11
C VAL A 286 5.14 5.31 -43.55
N PRO A 287 3.95 5.22 -44.16
CA PRO A 287 3.82 4.82 -45.57
C PRO A 287 4.35 5.87 -46.56
N ASN A 288 4.24 7.17 -46.25
CA ASN A 288 4.84 8.22 -47.07
C ASN A 288 6.38 8.23 -46.96
N ASP A 289 6.93 7.93 -45.80
CA ASP A 289 8.38 7.89 -45.59
C ASP A 289 9.00 6.62 -46.21
N ARG A 290 8.28 5.48 -46.19
CA ARG A 290 8.62 4.32 -47.04
C ARG A 290 8.51 4.62 -48.53
N LEU A 291 7.50 5.38 -48.97
CA LEU A 291 7.38 5.79 -50.37
C LEU A 291 8.55 6.71 -50.77
N ARG A 292 8.93 7.67 -49.92
CA ARG A 292 10.12 8.53 -50.11
C ARG A 292 11.41 7.71 -50.20
N ALA A 293 11.62 6.77 -49.28
CA ALA A 293 12.78 5.88 -49.32
C ALA A 293 12.80 4.99 -50.58
N SER A 294 11.64 4.46 -50.99
CA SER A 294 11.50 3.60 -52.16
C SER A 294 11.56 4.36 -53.49
N LEU A 295 11.28 5.67 -53.52
CA LEU A 295 11.39 6.49 -54.74
C LEU A 295 12.84 6.55 -55.26
N ASN A 296 13.83 6.45 -54.37
CA ASN A 296 15.25 6.31 -54.74
C ASN A 296 15.56 4.95 -55.39
N ASN A 297 14.72 3.92 -55.20
CA ASN A 297 14.95 2.53 -55.63
C ASN A 297 14.21 2.13 -56.92
N ILE A 298 13.91 3.12 -57.77
CA ILE A 298 13.42 2.98 -59.16
C ILE A 298 11.96 2.53 -59.27
N LEU A 299 11.18 3.26 -60.08
CA LEU A 299 10.29 2.86 -61.20
C LEU A 299 9.96 1.35 -61.49
N ARG A 300 9.99 0.42 -60.52
CA ARG A 300 10.01 -1.02 -60.76
C ARG A 300 8.71 -1.75 -60.38
N SER A 301 8.03 -2.24 -61.41
CA SER A 301 6.96 -3.25 -61.42
C SER A 301 5.56 -2.84 -60.93
N TYR A 302 4.58 -3.00 -61.83
CA TYR A 302 3.13 -2.90 -61.61
C TYR A 302 2.55 -4.07 -60.76
N SER A 303 3.34 -4.63 -59.83
CA SER A 303 2.99 -5.79 -59.01
C SER A 303 2.97 -5.48 -57.49
N HIS A 304 3.21 -4.21 -57.13
CA HIS A 304 3.45 -3.80 -55.75
C HIS A 304 2.19 -3.52 -54.90
N ASP A 305 0.99 -3.44 -55.49
CA ASP A 305 -0.22 -3.07 -54.73
C ASP A 305 -0.58 -4.09 -53.64
N ASP A 306 -0.42 -5.38 -53.90
CA ASP A 306 -0.64 -6.44 -52.90
C ASP A 306 0.40 -6.42 -51.78
N ALA A 307 1.65 -6.04 -52.08
CA ALA A 307 2.67 -5.84 -51.06
C ALA A 307 2.38 -4.58 -50.23
N ARG A 308 2.05 -3.46 -50.89
CA ARG A 308 1.72 -2.18 -50.26
C ARG A 308 0.49 -2.28 -49.36
N ARG A 309 -0.58 -2.97 -49.78
CA ARG A 309 -1.78 -3.20 -48.95
C ARG A 309 -1.46 -4.01 -47.70
N ARG A 310 -0.71 -5.11 -47.80
CA ARG A 310 -0.27 -5.90 -46.64
C ARG A 310 0.60 -5.08 -45.69
N LEU A 311 1.56 -4.32 -46.22
CA LEU A 311 2.46 -3.51 -45.41
C LEU A 311 1.74 -2.36 -44.69
N ASN A 312 0.80 -1.69 -45.37
CA ASN A 312 -0.09 -0.69 -44.76
C ASN A 312 -0.96 -1.30 -43.66
N THR A 313 -1.50 -2.50 -43.85
CA THR A 313 -2.32 -3.20 -42.84
C THR A 313 -1.54 -3.40 -41.52
N ILE A 314 -0.24 -3.71 -41.61
CA ILE A 314 0.66 -3.78 -40.46
C ILE A 314 0.79 -2.42 -39.77
N ASP A 315 0.94 -1.33 -40.54
CA ASP A 315 1.05 0.03 -39.97
C ASP A 315 -0.19 0.44 -39.17
N TYR A 316 -1.37 0.22 -39.75
CA TYR A 316 -2.65 0.48 -39.08
C TYR A 316 -2.74 -0.32 -37.78
N MET A 317 -2.41 -1.61 -37.80
CA MET A 317 -2.43 -2.47 -36.61
C MET A 317 -1.41 -2.03 -35.55
N GLU A 318 -0.16 -1.74 -35.94
CA GLU A 318 0.88 -1.29 -35.01
C GLU A 318 0.54 0.06 -34.36
N ALA A 319 0.08 1.03 -35.15
CA ALA A 319 -0.29 2.35 -34.66
C ALA A 319 -1.53 2.28 -33.76
N TYR A 320 -2.53 1.47 -34.13
CA TYR A 320 -3.71 1.20 -33.32
C TYR A 320 -3.31 0.55 -31.99
N TYR A 321 -2.48 -0.50 -32.02
CA TYR A 321 -1.98 -1.19 -30.83
C TYR A 321 -1.23 -0.23 -29.88
N LYS A 322 -0.34 0.62 -30.41
CA LYS A 322 0.46 1.59 -29.62
C LYS A 322 -0.41 2.62 -28.89
N VAL A 323 -1.60 2.98 -29.42
CA VAL A 323 -2.57 3.86 -28.76
C VAL A 323 -3.43 3.09 -27.76
N ALA A 324 -4.02 1.97 -28.18
CA ALA A 324 -4.91 1.16 -27.36
C ALA A 324 -4.19 0.62 -26.11
N LEU A 325 -2.91 0.23 -26.22
CA LEU A 325 -2.10 -0.25 -25.09
C LEU A 325 -2.01 0.79 -23.97
N LYS A 326 -1.76 2.06 -24.31
CA LYS A 326 -1.64 3.16 -23.33
C LYS A 326 -2.99 3.41 -22.66
N SER A 327 -4.03 3.57 -23.47
CA SER A 327 -5.41 3.72 -23.00
C SER A 327 -5.83 2.57 -22.07
N PHE A 328 -5.47 1.32 -22.37
CA PHE A 328 -5.78 0.17 -21.51
C PHE A 328 -5.02 0.20 -20.18
N VAL A 329 -3.71 0.55 -20.19
CA VAL A 329 -2.92 0.70 -18.97
C VAL A 329 -3.49 1.79 -18.05
N ASP A 330 -3.88 2.93 -18.62
CA ASP A 330 -4.45 4.05 -17.87
C ASP A 330 -5.87 3.69 -17.35
N ASN A 331 -6.70 3.05 -18.18
CA ASN A 331 -8.04 2.59 -17.78
C ASN A 331 -8.02 1.52 -16.69
N VAL A 332 -7.09 0.56 -16.72
CA VAL A 332 -6.92 -0.41 -15.61
C VAL A 332 -6.50 0.33 -14.33
N SER A 333 -5.59 1.30 -14.44
CA SER A 333 -5.14 2.10 -13.29
C SER A 333 -6.29 2.90 -12.66
N VAL A 334 -7.11 3.59 -13.46
CA VAL A 334 -8.19 4.45 -12.96
C VAL A 334 -9.46 3.66 -12.61
N LEU A 335 -9.93 2.79 -13.50
CA LEU A 335 -11.26 2.17 -13.39
C LEU A 335 -11.24 0.87 -12.57
N VAL A 336 -10.14 0.11 -12.59
CA VAL A 336 -10.00 -1.12 -11.78
C VAL A 336 -9.34 -0.82 -10.44
N VAL A 337 -8.21 -0.09 -10.41
CA VAL A 337 -7.45 0.14 -9.17
C VAL A 337 -7.96 1.34 -8.35
N GLU A 338 -8.01 2.56 -8.90
CA GLU A 338 -8.50 3.70 -8.10
C GLU A 338 -10.00 3.57 -7.79
N ARG A 339 -10.85 3.30 -8.79
CA ARG A 339 -12.30 3.26 -8.64
C ARG A 339 -12.83 2.00 -7.94
N CYS A 340 -12.56 0.80 -8.45
CA CYS A 340 -13.15 -0.42 -7.87
C CYS A 340 -12.49 -0.87 -6.54
N LEU A 341 -11.27 -0.41 -6.22
CA LEU A 341 -10.57 -0.78 -4.99
C LEU A 341 -10.27 0.40 -4.07
N LEU A 342 -9.36 1.32 -4.44
CA LEU A 342 -8.84 2.32 -3.49
C LEU A 342 -9.91 3.26 -2.93
N SER A 343 -10.84 3.73 -3.77
CA SER A 343 -11.94 4.60 -3.33
C SER A 343 -12.90 3.94 -2.34
N LYS A 344 -12.89 2.61 -2.25
CA LYS A 344 -13.75 1.82 -1.35
C LYS A 344 -13.03 1.36 -0.06
N LEU A 345 -11.70 1.43 0.01
CA LEU A 345 -10.93 0.93 1.17
C LEU A 345 -11.26 1.66 2.48
N THR A 346 -11.51 2.97 2.41
CA THR A 346 -11.90 3.80 3.56
C THR A 346 -13.32 3.48 4.06
N GLY A 347 -14.14 2.87 3.19
CA GLY A 347 -15.51 2.43 3.43
C GLY A 347 -15.65 1.00 3.98
N LEU A 348 -14.54 0.28 4.23
CA LEU A 348 -14.56 -1.13 4.66
C LEU A 348 -14.98 -1.33 6.12
N PHE A 349 -14.91 -0.29 6.95
CA PHE A 349 -15.17 -0.40 8.39
C PHE A 349 -15.56 0.99 8.95
N ASN A 350 -16.85 1.32 8.84
CA ASN A 350 -17.39 2.65 9.15
C ASN A 350 -18.22 2.63 10.44
N SER A 351 -18.33 3.76 11.13
CA SER A 351 -19.22 3.90 12.29
C SER A 351 -20.67 3.53 11.96
N ASP A 352 -21.19 3.96 10.81
CA ASP A 352 -22.54 3.62 10.33
C ASP A 352 -22.76 2.10 10.27
N THR A 353 -21.75 1.37 9.75
CA THR A 353 -21.79 -0.09 9.66
C THR A 353 -21.68 -0.79 11.01
N ILE A 354 -21.20 -0.10 12.06
CA ILE A 354 -21.11 -0.61 13.44
C ILE A 354 -22.42 -0.40 14.20
N TYR A 355 -23.10 0.73 14.01
CA TYR A 355 -24.41 0.98 14.62
C TYR A 355 -25.48 -0.01 14.13
N ALA A 356 -25.38 -0.48 12.88
CA ALA A 356 -26.28 -1.49 12.31
C ALA A 356 -26.05 -2.94 12.79
N ILE A 357 -25.01 -3.20 13.60
CA ILE A 357 -24.68 -4.55 14.10
C ILE A 357 -25.55 -4.90 15.32
N ALA A 358 -25.96 -6.17 15.46
CA ALA A 358 -26.67 -6.67 16.65
C ALA A 358 -25.75 -6.73 17.90
N ASP A 359 -26.28 -6.66 19.12
CA ASP A 359 -25.42 -6.61 20.31
C ASP A 359 -24.66 -7.91 20.61
N ASP A 360 -25.15 -9.06 20.16
CA ASP A 360 -24.41 -10.33 20.28
C ASP A 360 -23.23 -10.41 19.29
N ASP A 361 -23.38 -9.89 18.08
CA ASP A 361 -22.26 -9.68 17.15
C ASP A 361 -21.24 -8.68 17.73
N ILE A 362 -21.70 -7.58 18.35
CA ILE A 362 -20.82 -6.60 19.02
C ILE A 362 -20.04 -7.27 20.17
N ARG A 363 -20.72 -8.07 21.02
CA ARG A 363 -20.09 -8.84 22.10
C ARG A 363 -19.04 -9.80 21.56
N HIS A 364 -19.31 -10.49 20.45
CA HIS A 364 -18.33 -11.37 19.82
C HIS A 364 -17.09 -10.61 19.30
N LEU A 365 -17.29 -9.44 18.67
CA LEU A 365 -16.23 -8.63 18.06
C LEU A 365 -15.36 -7.86 19.06
N ALA A 366 -15.97 -7.27 20.10
CA ALA A 366 -15.35 -6.29 20.99
C ALA A 366 -15.45 -6.63 22.49
N GLY A 367 -16.17 -7.69 22.85
CA GLY A 367 -16.17 -8.25 24.20
C GLY A 367 -14.78 -8.67 24.63
N GLU A 368 -14.48 -8.47 25.91
CA GLU A 368 -13.13 -8.60 26.44
C GLU A 368 -12.84 -10.05 26.84
N ASN A 369 -11.67 -10.56 26.45
CA ASN A 369 -11.14 -11.79 27.02
C ASN A 369 -10.99 -11.61 28.55
N PRO A 370 -11.44 -12.56 29.40
CA PRO A 370 -11.24 -12.48 30.85
C PRO A 370 -9.79 -12.21 31.26
N GLU A 371 -8.79 -12.67 30.49
CA GLU A 371 -7.38 -12.36 30.71
C GLU A 371 -7.08 -10.85 30.61
N ALA A 372 -7.67 -10.16 29.62
CA ALA A 372 -7.51 -8.72 29.43
C ALA A 372 -8.26 -7.92 30.52
N THR A 373 -9.38 -8.44 31.01
CA THR A 373 -10.12 -7.88 32.14
C THR A 373 -9.31 -8.00 33.43
N ALA A 374 -8.72 -9.18 33.70
CA ALA A 374 -7.87 -9.44 34.86
C ALA A 374 -6.58 -8.62 34.82
N GLU A 375 -5.91 -8.53 33.68
CA GLU A 375 -4.70 -7.72 33.54
C GLU A 375 -4.99 -6.23 33.69
N ARG A 376 -6.13 -5.73 33.20
CA ARG A 376 -6.55 -4.35 33.48
C ARG A 376 -6.74 -4.13 34.98
N ALA A 377 -7.43 -5.05 35.67
CA ALA A 377 -7.61 -4.95 37.12
C ALA A 377 -6.25 -4.90 37.86
N ARG A 378 -5.34 -5.81 37.52
CA ARG A 378 -3.96 -5.84 38.05
C ARG A 378 -3.18 -4.56 37.79
N LEU A 379 -3.31 -3.97 36.60
CA LEU A 379 -2.64 -2.71 36.25
C LEU A 379 -3.28 -1.48 36.92
N VAL A 380 -4.60 -1.46 37.14
CA VAL A 380 -5.27 -0.41 37.93
C VAL A 380 -4.86 -0.48 39.40
N GLU A 381 -4.81 -1.69 39.98
CA GLU A 381 -4.35 -1.92 41.35
C GLU A 381 -2.87 -1.53 41.51
N LYS A 382 -1.98 -2.05 40.66
CA LYS A 382 -0.56 -1.68 40.63
C LYS A 382 -0.39 -0.16 40.49
N LYS A 383 -1.15 0.47 39.58
CA LYS A 383 -1.13 1.93 39.41
C LYS A 383 -1.54 2.67 40.69
N THR A 384 -2.67 2.31 41.31
CA THR A 384 -3.18 2.99 42.51
C THR A 384 -2.22 2.86 43.69
N CYS A 385 -1.62 1.68 43.87
CA CYS A 385 -0.58 1.47 44.88
C CYS A 385 0.71 2.27 44.60
N LEU A 386 1.10 2.41 43.33
CA LEU A 386 2.25 3.25 42.94
C LEU A 386 1.95 4.75 43.10
N GLU A 387 0.77 5.24 42.74
CA GLU A 387 0.36 6.64 42.97
C GLU A 387 0.34 6.96 44.48
N ALA A 388 -0.12 6.03 45.34
CA ALA A 388 -0.04 6.19 46.79
C ALA A 388 1.42 6.25 47.29
N CYS A 389 2.30 5.38 46.76
CA CYS A 389 3.73 5.36 47.08
C CYS A 389 4.45 6.65 46.61
N GLU A 390 4.19 7.10 45.39
CA GLU A 390 4.69 8.35 44.81
C GLU A 390 4.33 9.54 45.70
N ASN A 391 3.08 9.62 46.16
CA ASN A 391 2.62 10.71 47.03
C ASN A 391 3.35 10.73 48.39
N GLU A 392 3.57 9.58 49.03
CA GLU A 392 4.34 9.51 50.29
C GLU A 392 5.84 9.79 50.07
N LEU A 393 6.45 9.27 49.00
CA LEU A 393 7.85 9.56 48.67
C LEU A 393 8.07 11.05 48.35
N ARG A 394 7.14 11.68 47.61
CA ARG A 394 7.13 13.14 47.36
C ARG A 394 6.70 13.97 48.58
N ARG A 395 6.12 13.35 49.61
CA ARG A 395 5.91 13.98 50.93
C ARG A 395 7.24 14.05 51.68
N LEU A 396 8.00 12.95 51.69
CA LEU A 396 9.32 12.87 52.32
C LEU A 396 10.39 13.73 51.60
N ASP A 397 10.43 13.77 50.26
CA ASP A 397 11.44 14.56 49.51
C ASP A 397 11.33 16.08 49.79
N LYS A 398 10.17 16.59 50.22
CA LYS A 398 10.02 18.00 50.66
C LYS A 398 10.85 18.35 51.89
N HIS A 399 11.22 17.36 52.70
CA HIS A 399 12.05 17.52 53.89
C HIS A 399 13.55 17.31 53.61
N ARG A 400 13.91 17.03 52.34
CA ARG A 400 15.29 16.90 51.91
C ARG A 400 15.95 18.28 51.80
N VAL A 401 16.80 18.61 52.77
CA VAL A 401 17.77 19.70 52.61
C VAL A 401 18.66 19.34 51.40
N PRO A 402 18.80 20.21 50.38
CA PRO A 402 19.77 19.98 49.33
C PRO A 402 21.16 19.98 49.96
N ALA A 403 21.99 18.99 49.63
CA ALA A 403 23.35 18.92 50.16
C ALA A 403 24.10 20.19 49.73
N THR A 404 24.45 21.04 50.69
CA THR A 404 25.41 22.11 50.49
C THR A 404 26.76 21.48 50.25
N ASP A 405 27.43 21.88 49.16
CA ASP A 405 28.84 21.54 48.94
C ASP A 405 29.68 22.24 50.03
N GLU A 406 29.94 21.53 51.14
CA GLU A 406 30.82 22.02 52.20
C GLU A 406 32.25 22.09 51.65
N ALA A 407 32.77 23.32 51.57
CA ALA A 407 33.97 23.64 50.82
C ALA A 407 35.24 23.05 51.45
N GLU A 408 36.19 22.70 50.58
CA GLU A 408 37.57 22.39 50.95
C GLU A 408 38.33 23.66 51.40
N ASP A 409 38.13 24.12 52.64
CA ASP A 409 39.08 25.01 53.32
C ASP A 409 39.16 24.67 54.82
N GLY A 410 40.39 24.53 55.34
CA GLY A 410 40.62 23.78 56.58
C GLY A 410 42.06 23.71 57.12
N THR A 411 42.91 24.68 56.76
CA THR A 411 44.09 25.18 57.52
C THR A 411 45.09 24.21 58.21
N SER A 412 46.37 24.39 57.82
CA SER A 412 47.59 24.40 58.67
C SER A 412 48.10 23.14 59.40
N THR A 413 49.22 22.62 58.87
CA THR A 413 50.51 22.36 59.58
C THR A 413 50.54 22.35 61.12
N THR A 414 51.09 21.27 61.71
CA THR A 414 52.53 21.16 62.08
C THR A 414 52.90 19.74 62.53
N ASP A 415 53.81 19.10 61.80
CA ASP A 415 55.06 18.47 62.30
C ASP A 415 56.01 18.27 61.10
#